data_AF-A0A7K5IS76-F1
#
_entry.id   AF-A0A7K5IS76-F1
#
_cell.length_a   1.000
_cell.length_b   1.000
_cell.length_c   1.000
_cell.angle_alpha   90.00
_cell.angle_beta   90.00
_cell.angle_gamma   90.00
#
_symmetry.space_group_name_H-M   'P 1'
#
loop_
_entity.id
_entity.type
_entity.pdbx_description
1 polymer ?
#
loop_
_entity_poly.entity_id
_entity_poly.type
_entity_poly.pdbx_seq_one_letter_code
_entity_poly.pdbx_strand_id
1 'polypeptide(L)'
;HLLPFLGIYQYHGLVGIVTEWMNNGSLHSLIHEHQLYPELPFPLCISILLDVAKGLHHLHSLESTLCHCSLKPSNVLLDVKYRAKISDYGLTNWRKQQLRSDLQSCHQRNCQDLVYLSPEILGGGLPSQEGDIYSFGILCWESLSRRKPFEGQTTLLDVLRGICNSLRPGMSEKFIPSNLPERNRLLHLIALCWHQEPDYRP
;
A
#
# COMPACT_ATOMS: atom_id res chain seq x y z
N HIS A 1 15.71 1.05 -1.53
CA HIS A 1 14.30 0.75 -1.91
C HIS A 1 13.36 1.93 -1.70
N LEU A 2 13.89 3.14 -1.56
CA LEU A 2 13.11 4.38 -1.60
C LEU A 2 13.41 5.09 -2.91
N LEU A 3 12.42 5.80 -3.44
CA LEU A 3 12.57 6.59 -4.66
C LEU A 3 13.54 7.74 -4.40
N PRO A 4 14.70 7.81 -5.08
CA PRO A 4 15.68 8.84 -4.79
C PRO A 4 15.16 10.23 -5.14
N PHE A 5 15.24 11.12 -4.15
CA PHE A 5 14.99 12.54 -4.31
C PHE A 5 16.21 13.19 -4.97
N LEU A 6 15.99 13.91 -6.07
CA LEU A 6 17.05 14.59 -6.82
C LEU A 6 17.04 16.10 -6.59
N GLY A 7 15.89 16.70 -6.27
CA GLY A 7 15.80 18.12 -5.99
C GLY A 7 14.39 18.69 -6.02
N ILE A 8 14.29 20.00 -5.86
CA ILE A 8 13.04 20.77 -5.97
C ILE A 8 13.11 21.62 -7.23
N TYR A 9 12.04 21.59 -8.02
CA TYR A 9 11.80 22.53 -9.11
C TYR A 9 10.93 23.67 -8.59
N GLN A 10 11.34 24.92 -8.85
CA GLN A 10 10.54 26.09 -8.53
C GLN A 10 10.62 27.12 -9.65
N TYR A 11 9.49 27.42 -10.29
CA TYR A 11 9.39 28.42 -11.36
C TYR A 11 7.98 28.99 -11.46
N HIS A 12 7.84 30.32 -11.53
CA HIS A 12 6.56 31.04 -11.62
C HIS A 12 5.46 30.57 -10.67
N GLY A 13 5.82 30.32 -9.40
CA GLY A 13 4.87 29.86 -8.37
C GLY A 13 4.51 28.37 -8.43
N LEU A 14 4.99 27.62 -9.41
CA LEU A 14 4.90 26.16 -9.44
C LEU A 14 6.05 25.57 -8.63
N VAL A 15 5.73 24.63 -7.74
CA VAL A 15 6.69 23.86 -6.95
C VAL A 15 6.52 22.38 -7.32
N GLY A 16 7.62 21.72 -7.63
CA GLY A 16 7.64 20.30 -7.98
C GLY A 16 8.80 19.57 -7.30
N ILE A 17 8.63 18.26 -7.12
CA ILE A 17 9.67 17.37 -6.60
C ILE A 17 10.27 16.61 -7.79
N VAL A 18 11.59 16.66 -7.92
CA VAL A 18 12.34 15.94 -8.96
C VAL A 18 12.89 14.66 -8.35
N THR A 19 12.64 13.53 -9.02
CA THR A 19 13.05 12.19 -8.59
C THR A 19 13.62 11.41 -9.77
N GLU A 20 14.26 10.28 -9.51
CA GLU A 20 14.62 9.34 -10.57
C GLU A 20 13.39 8.87 -11.33
N TRP A 21 13.51 8.76 -12.66
CA TRP A 21 12.45 8.20 -13.49
C TRP A 21 12.35 6.68 -13.33
N MET A 22 11.12 6.19 -13.16
CA MET A 22 10.83 4.78 -12.93
C MET A 22 10.16 4.17 -14.17
N ASN A 23 10.97 3.51 -15.01
CA ASN A 23 10.59 3.13 -16.38
C ASN A 23 9.34 2.25 -16.50
N ASN A 24 9.10 1.38 -15.52
CA ASN A 24 8.02 0.40 -15.56
C ASN A 24 6.77 0.85 -14.79
N GLY A 25 6.69 2.15 -14.48
CA GLY A 25 5.52 2.73 -13.82
C GLY A 25 5.34 2.22 -12.39
N SER A 26 4.10 1.94 -12.00
CA SER A 26 3.73 1.54 -10.64
C SER A 26 3.35 0.06 -10.55
N LEU A 27 3.44 -0.50 -9.35
CA LEU A 27 2.91 -1.83 -9.04
C LEU A 27 1.41 -1.93 -9.33
N HIS A 28 0.66 -0.84 -9.12
CA HIS A 28 -0.77 -0.78 -9.48
C HIS A 28 -1.00 -1.13 -10.96
N SER A 29 -0.25 -0.51 -11.87
CA SER A 29 -0.32 -0.81 -13.31
C SER A 29 0.07 -2.26 -13.59
N LEU A 30 1.17 -2.74 -13.00
CA LEU A 30 1.64 -4.10 -13.19
C LEU A 30 0.59 -5.16 -12.79
N ILE A 31 -0.14 -4.95 -11.70
CA ILE A 31 -1.09 -5.96 -11.20
C ILE A 31 -2.48 -5.85 -11.83
N HIS A 32 -2.95 -4.67 -12.22
CA HIS A 32 -4.34 -4.47 -12.71
C HIS A 32 -4.47 -4.28 -14.22
N GLU A 33 -3.40 -3.94 -14.95
CA GLU A 33 -3.44 -3.83 -16.41
C GLU A 33 -3.27 -5.20 -17.08
N HIS A 34 -4.25 -6.09 -16.87
CA HIS A 34 -4.21 -7.48 -17.32
C HIS A 34 -4.04 -7.66 -18.83
N GLN A 35 -4.35 -6.65 -19.64
CA GLN A 35 -4.11 -6.69 -21.09
C GLN A 35 -2.61 -6.55 -21.42
N LEU A 36 -1.89 -5.71 -20.69
CA LEU A 36 -0.44 -5.53 -20.86
C LEU A 36 0.34 -6.61 -20.12
N TYR A 37 -0.16 -7.03 -18.95
CA TYR A 37 0.47 -8.01 -18.07
C TYR A 37 -0.50 -9.16 -17.78
N PRO A 38 -0.76 -10.06 -18.75
CA PRO A 38 -1.70 -11.17 -18.56
C PRO A 38 -1.30 -12.09 -17.41
N GLU A 39 0.00 -12.29 -17.22
CA GLU A 39 0.58 -13.08 -16.15
C GLU A 39 1.60 -12.28 -15.37
N LEU A 40 1.68 -12.54 -14.06
CA LEU A 40 2.72 -11.99 -13.20
C LEU A 40 3.49 -13.15 -12.57
N PRO A 41 4.76 -13.37 -12.95
CA PRO A 41 5.55 -14.45 -12.39
C PRO A 41 5.68 -14.31 -10.87
N PHE A 42 5.38 -15.38 -10.15
CA PHE A 42 5.43 -15.40 -8.68
C PHE A 42 6.79 -14.92 -8.11
N PRO A 43 7.97 -15.35 -8.63
CA PRO A 43 9.25 -14.87 -8.12
C PRO A 43 9.43 -13.35 -8.28
N LEU A 44 8.88 -12.76 -9.34
CA LEU A 44 8.91 -11.31 -9.55
C LEU A 44 8.05 -10.59 -8.51
N CYS A 45 6.82 -11.08 -8.30
CA CYS A 45 5.92 -10.54 -7.27
C CYS A 45 6.58 -10.56 -5.88
N ILE A 46 7.15 -11.71 -5.48
CA ILE A 46 7.86 -11.82 -4.19
C ILE A 46 9.08 -10.89 -4.12
N SER A 47 9.85 -10.76 -5.20
CA SER A 47 10.99 -9.82 -5.21
C SER A 47 10.54 -8.36 -5.03
N ILE A 48 9.41 -7.98 -5.60
CA ILE A 48 8.84 -6.62 -5.44
C ILE A 48 8.38 -6.42 -3.99
N LEU A 49 7.61 -7.36 -3.44
CA LEU A 49 7.14 -7.29 -2.05
C LEU A 49 8.30 -7.23 -1.05
N LEU A 50 9.39 -7.96 -1.30
CA LEU A 50 10.61 -7.91 -0.49
C LEU A 50 11.29 -6.53 -0.58
N ASP A 51 11.33 -5.91 -1.75
CA ASP A 51 11.88 -4.56 -1.90
C ASP A 51 11.05 -3.53 -1.13
N VAL A 52 9.72 -3.65 -1.16
CA VAL A 52 8.82 -2.81 -0.36
C VAL A 52 9.08 -3.01 1.13
N ALA A 53 9.15 -4.26 1.61
CA ALA A 53 9.45 -4.55 3.02
C ALA A 53 10.78 -3.93 3.47
N LYS A 54 11.83 -4.02 2.65
CA LYS A 54 13.13 -3.38 2.92
C LYS A 54 13.03 -1.84 2.94
N GLY A 55 12.20 -1.26 2.06
CA GLY A 55 11.95 0.18 2.04
C GLY A 55 11.26 0.67 3.31
N LEU A 56 10.22 -0.03 3.77
CA LEU A 56 9.54 0.27 5.03
C LEU A 56 10.47 0.12 6.22
N HIS A 57 11.20 -0.99 6.30
CA HIS A 57 12.17 -1.21 7.37
C HIS A 57 13.19 -0.07 7.46
N HIS A 58 13.70 0.38 6.30
CA HIS A 58 14.61 1.52 6.28
C HIS A 58 13.97 2.80 6.85
N LEU A 59 12.74 3.14 6.46
CA LEU A 59 12.02 4.31 6.98
C LEU A 59 11.80 4.24 8.50
N HIS A 60 11.40 3.06 8.99
CA HIS A 60 11.12 2.81 10.40
C HIS A 60 12.39 2.81 11.25
N SER A 61 13.53 2.41 10.67
CA SER A 61 14.84 2.37 11.35
C SER A 61 15.53 3.74 11.49
N LEU A 62 15.00 4.81 10.88
CA LEU A 62 15.56 6.16 11.01
C LEU A 62 15.45 6.66 12.45
N GLU A 63 16.39 7.49 12.90
CA GLU A 63 16.40 8.05 14.27
C GLU A 63 15.10 8.81 14.61
N SER A 64 14.55 9.55 13.65
CA SER A 64 13.29 10.27 13.79
C SER A 64 12.07 9.44 13.38
N THR A 65 12.21 8.11 13.22
CA THR A 65 11.24 7.12 12.71
C THR A 65 10.21 7.71 11.74
N LEU A 66 10.42 7.50 10.44
CA LEU A 66 9.48 8.01 9.44
C LEU A 66 8.42 6.95 9.12
N CYS A 67 7.14 7.28 9.36
CA CYS A 67 6.02 6.47 8.88
C CYS A 67 5.61 6.92 7.47
N HIS A 68 5.32 5.97 6.59
CA HIS A 68 4.90 6.24 5.22
C HIS A 68 3.47 6.83 5.17
N CYS A 69 2.48 6.16 5.78
CA CYS A 69 1.09 6.60 5.97
C CYS A 69 0.17 6.63 4.72
N SER A 70 0.64 6.26 3.54
CA SER A 70 -0.26 5.88 2.44
C SER A 70 0.36 4.82 1.53
N LEU A 71 0.89 3.75 2.14
CA LEU A 71 1.48 2.69 1.34
C LEU A 71 0.37 1.99 0.55
N LYS A 72 0.52 1.96 -0.77
CA LYS A 72 -0.43 1.39 -1.73
C LYS A 72 0.31 1.07 -3.03
N PRO A 73 -0.23 0.21 -3.91
CA PRO A 73 0.48 -0.18 -5.13
C PRO A 73 0.85 0.97 -6.07
N SER A 74 0.07 2.06 -6.10
CA SER A 74 0.40 3.24 -6.93
C SER A 74 1.60 4.04 -6.42
N ASN A 75 1.98 3.85 -5.14
CA ASN A 75 3.14 4.47 -4.50
C ASN A 75 4.36 3.52 -4.47
N VAL A 76 4.28 2.39 -5.16
CA VAL A 76 5.42 1.49 -5.37
C VAL A 76 5.80 1.56 -6.84
N LEU A 77 6.91 2.23 -7.13
CA LEU A 77 7.38 2.44 -8.48
C LEU A 77 8.44 1.41 -8.88
N LEU A 78 8.53 1.11 -10.17
CA LEU A 78 9.34 0.01 -10.70
C LEU A 78 10.38 0.54 -11.68
N ASP A 79 11.66 0.27 -11.40
CA ASP A 79 12.76 0.65 -12.29
C ASP A 79 12.82 -0.27 -13.52
N VAL A 80 13.76 -0.03 -14.43
CA VAL A 80 13.96 -0.83 -15.65
C VAL A 80 14.17 -2.34 -15.40
N LYS A 81 14.62 -2.74 -14.21
CA LYS A 81 14.83 -4.14 -13.78
C LYS A 81 13.70 -4.65 -12.89
N TYR A 82 12.58 -3.93 -12.80
CA TYR A 82 11.47 -4.20 -11.89
C TYR A 82 11.88 -4.24 -10.41
N ARG A 83 12.91 -3.49 -10.02
CA ARG A 83 13.19 -3.24 -8.59
C ARG A 83 12.20 -2.22 -8.07
N ALA A 84 11.65 -2.52 -6.90
CA ALA A 84 10.64 -1.67 -6.30
C ALA A 84 11.28 -0.53 -5.50
N LYS A 85 10.73 0.68 -5.66
CA LYS A 85 11.04 1.84 -4.83
C LYS A 85 9.76 2.48 -4.32
N ILE A 86 9.68 2.68 -3.01
CA ILE A 86 8.55 3.38 -2.38
C ILE A 86 8.68 4.88 -2.68
N SER A 87 7.62 5.48 -3.20
CA SER A 87 7.50 6.92 -3.46
C SER A 87 6.63 7.60 -2.40
N ASP A 88 6.57 8.94 -2.43
CA ASP A 88 5.69 9.74 -1.57
C ASP A 88 5.82 9.49 -0.06
N TYR A 89 6.97 9.02 0.41
CA TYR A 89 7.31 9.01 1.82
C TYR A 89 7.63 10.44 2.30
N GLY A 90 7.48 10.71 3.60
CA GLY A 90 7.75 12.05 4.16
C GLY A 90 6.64 13.08 3.95
N LEU A 91 5.54 12.72 3.28
CA LEU A 91 4.36 13.58 3.11
C LEU A 91 3.33 13.43 4.22
N THR A 92 3.73 12.91 5.39
CA THR A 92 2.84 12.53 6.51
C THR A 92 1.94 13.68 6.97
N ASN A 93 2.48 14.90 7.12
CA ASN A 93 1.69 16.06 7.57
C ASN A 93 0.65 16.49 6.54
N TRP A 94 1.02 16.48 5.25
CA TRP A 94 0.10 16.77 4.17
C TRP A 94 -1.03 15.73 4.08
N ARG A 95 -0.68 14.44 4.24
CA ARG A 95 -1.66 13.34 4.31
C ARG A 95 -2.61 13.45 5.49
N LYS A 96 -2.14 13.86 6.67
CA LYS A 96 -3.02 14.10 7.83
C LYS A 96 -4.09 15.15 7.52
N GLN A 97 -3.72 16.21 6.81
CA GLN A 97 -4.66 17.25 6.42
C GLN A 97 -5.67 16.73 5.38
N GLN A 98 -5.20 15.99 4.37
CA GLN A 98 -6.08 15.38 3.37
C GLN A 98 -7.04 14.35 3.95
N LEU A 99 -6.57 13.48 4.85
CA LEU A 99 -7.39 12.41 5.45
C LEU A 99 -8.66 12.96 6.12
N ARG A 100 -8.56 14.12 6.79
CA ARG A 100 -9.73 14.77 7.40
C ARG A 100 -10.76 15.18 6.35
N SER A 101 -10.29 15.75 5.24
CA SER A 101 -11.16 16.11 4.12
C SER A 101 -11.75 14.88 3.44
N ASP A 102 -10.95 13.84 3.21
CA ASP A 102 -11.38 12.60 2.55
C ASP A 102 -12.43 11.84 3.35
N LEU A 103 -12.28 11.78 4.68
CA LEU A 103 -13.29 11.18 5.57
C LEU A 103 -14.61 11.97 5.57
N GLN A 104 -14.54 13.30 5.43
CA GLN A 104 -15.73 14.16 5.30
C GLN A 104 -16.39 14.04 3.93
N SER A 105 -15.62 13.76 2.87
CA SER A 105 -16.11 13.62 1.49
C SER A 105 -16.18 12.17 1.00
N CYS A 106 -16.23 11.18 1.90
CA CYS A 106 -16.15 9.74 1.62
C CYS A 106 -17.19 9.18 0.64
N HIS A 107 -18.20 9.97 0.25
CA HIS A 107 -19.14 9.67 -0.83
C HIS A 107 -18.55 9.90 -2.24
N GLN A 108 -17.36 10.48 -2.37
CA GLN A 108 -16.71 10.76 -3.66
C GLN A 108 -15.79 9.60 -4.10
N ARG A 109 -15.67 9.40 -5.41
CA ARG A 109 -14.85 8.32 -6.03
C ARG A 109 -13.36 8.36 -5.67
N ASN A 110 -12.86 9.49 -5.18
CA ASN A 110 -11.44 9.70 -4.89
C ASN A 110 -10.96 9.13 -3.54
N CYS A 111 -11.86 8.59 -2.72
CA CYS A 111 -11.53 8.10 -1.37
C CYS A 111 -11.19 6.60 -1.32
N GLN A 112 -11.01 5.92 -2.46
CA GLN A 112 -10.75 4.47 -2.50
C GLN A 112 -9.46 4.07 -1.78
N ASP A 113 -8.50 4.99 -1.66
CA ASP A 113 -7.23 4.73 -0.96
C ASP A 113 -7.38 4.59 0.57
N LEU A 114 -8.55 4.92 1.13
CA LEU A 114 -8.81 4.75 2.56
C LEU A 114 -8.80 3.27 2.98
N VAL A 115 -8.99 2.33 2.05
CA VAL A 115 -9.00 0.88 2.35
C VAL A 115 -7.63 0.33 2.75
N TYR A 116 -6.55 1.05 2.45
CA TYR A 116 -5.19 0.69 2.88
C TYR A 116 -4.86 1.17 4.29
N LEU A 117 -5.67 2.06 4.86
CA LEU A 117 -5.44 2.60 6.20
C LEU A 117 -5.88 1.59 7.26
N SER A 118 -5.10 1.52 8.34
CA SER A 118 -5.43 0.65 9.46
C SER A 118 -6.64 1.17 10.25
N PRO A 119 -7.34 0.28 10.99
CA PRO A 119 -8.52 0.64 11.77
C PRO A 119 -8.32 1.84 12.71
N GLU A 120 -7.19 1.89 13.40
CA GLU A 120 -6.86 2.95 14.35
C GLU A 120 -6.58 4.30 13.65
N ILE A 121 -5.99 4.27 12.45
CA ILE A 121 -5.77 5.49 11.65
C ILE A 121 -7.09 6.01 11.07
N LEU A 122 -7.96 5.11 10.60
CA LEU A 122 -9.32 5.47 10.17
C LEU A 122 -10.14 6.08 11.32
N GLY A 123 -9.89 5.63 12.56
CA GLY A 123 -10.46 6.20 13.78
C GLY A 123 -9.89 7.56 14.21
N GLY A 124 -8.95 8.13 13.44
CA GLY A 124 -8.31 9.41 13.75
C GLY A 124 -7.04 9.29 14.60
N GLY A 125 -6.49 8.09 14.72
CA GLY A 125 -5.20 7.83 15.36
C GLY A 125 -4.03 8.52 14.67
N LEU A 126 -2.90 8.56 15.38
CA LEU A 126 -1.66 9.12 14.83
C LEU A 126 -0.95 8.08 13.96
N PRO A 127 -0.25 8.51 12.89
CA PRO A 127 0.70 7.69 12.16
C PRO A 127 1.59 6.83 13.05
N SER A 128 1.72 5.57 12.67
CA SER A 128 2.48 4.57 13.40
C SER A 128 3.14 3.58 12.43
N GLN A 129 4.15 2.86 12.90
CA GLN A 129 4.82 1.83 12.10
C GLN A 129 3.83 0.69 11.80
N GLU A 130 3.04 0.32 12.79
CA GLU A 130 2.01 -0.71 12.75
C GLU A 130 0.92 -0.38 11.72
N GLY A 131 0.64 0.91 11.51
CA GLY A 131 -0.25 1.38 10.45
C GLY A 131 0.32 1.12 9.05
N ASP A 132 1.62 1.33 8.85
CA ASP A 132 2.29 0.97 7.59
C ASP A 132 2.33 -0.55 7.38
N ILE A 133 2.51 -1.34 8.43
CA ILE A 133 2.48 -2.80 8.37
C ILE A 133 1.09 -3.32 7.96
N TYR A 134 0.02 -2.69 8.46
CA TYR A 134 -1.33 -2.97 7.97
C TYR A 134 -1.47 -2.70 6.46
N SER A 135 -1.04 -1.51 6.02
CA SER A 135 -1.07 -1.16 4.59
C SER A 135 -0.24 -2.14 3.75
N PHE A 136 0.89 -2.61 4.27
CA PHE A 136 1.73 -3.63 3.62
C PHE A 136 1.00 -4.98 3.49
N GLY A 137 0.21 -5.38 4.49
CA GLY A 137 -0.64 -6.58 4.41
C GLY A 137 -1.67 -6.50 3.28
N ILE A 138 -2.36 -5.36 3.16
CA ILE A 138 -3.32 -5.12 2.06
C ILE A 138 -2.61 -5.14 0.71
N LEU A 139 -1.44 -4.49 0.59
CA LEU A 139 -0.63 -4.46 -0.62
C LEU A 139 -0.15 -5.87 -1.02
N CYS A 140 0.30 -6.69 -0.06
CA CYS A 140 0.68 -8.08 -0.30
C CYS A 140 -0.50 -8.89 -0.84
N TRP A 141 -1.67 -8.78 -0.20
CA TRP A 141 -2.88 -9.46 -0.64
C TRP A 141 -3.28 -9.06 -2.07
N GLU A 142 -3.24 -7.76 -2.36
CA GLU A 142 -3.59 -7.22 -3.67
C GLU A 142 -2.63 -7.68 -4.76
N SER A 143 -1.33 -7.75 -4.44
CA SER A 143 -0.29 -8.20 -5.37
C SER A 143 -0.40 -9.68 -5.71
N LEU A 144 -0.76 -10.51 -4.73
CA LEU A 144 -0.92 -11.96 -4.92
C LEU A 144 -2.25 -12.33 -5.59
N SER A 145 -3.33 -11.61 -5.24
CA SER A 145 -4.66 -11.86 -5.80
C SER A 145 -4.87 -11.19 -7.15
N ARG A 146 -4.11 -10.12 -7.44
CA ARG A 146 -4.30 -9.20 -8.57
C ARG A 146 -5.76 -8.71 -8.68
N ARG A 147 -6.37 -8.43 -7.53
CA ARG A 147 -7.75 -7.95 -7.40
C ARG A 147 -7.79 -6.73 -6.51
N LYS A 148 -8.71 -5.80 -6.77
CA LYS A 148 -8.89 -4.64 -5.89
C LYS A 148 -9.37 -5.08 -4.50
N PRO A 149 -8.83 -4.52 -3.41
CA PRO A 149 -9.33 -4.79 -2.07
C PRO A 149 -10.81 -4.48 -1.98
N PHE A 150 -11.58 -5.41 -1.40
CA PHE A 150 -13.04 -5.26 -1.20
C PHE A 150 -13.84 -5.06 -2.50
N GLU A 151 -13.34 -5.56 -3.64
CA GLU A 151 -14.07 -5.55 -4.91
C GLU A 151 -15.46 -6.20 -4.77
N GLY A 152 -16.49 -5.53 -5.30
CA GLY A 152 -17.88 -6.00 -5.28
C GLY A 152 -18.63 -5.79 -3.96
N GLN A 153 -18.03 -5.09 -2.97
CA GLN A 153 -18.74 -4.67 -1.75
C GLN A 153 -19.63 -3.44 -2.00
N THR A 154 -20.54 -3.16 -1.05
CA THR A 154 -21.63 -2.17 -1.19
C THR A 154 -21.13 -0.74 -1.41
N THR A 155 -20.78 -0.03 -0.34
CA THR A 155 -20.32 1.35 -0.36
C THR A 155 -18.97 1.43 0.35
N LEU A 156 -18.15 2.41 -0.02
CA LEU A 156 -16.88 2.66 0.66
C LEU A 156 -17.08 2.83 2.18
N LEU A 157 -18.13 3.54 2.60
CA LEU A 157 -18.44 3.72 4.02
C LEU A 157 -18.70 2.40 4.75
N ASP A 158 -19.43 1.47 4.13
CA ASP A 158 -19.67 0.15 4.73
C ASP A 158 -18.38 -0.66 4.83
N VAL A 159 -17.52 -0.57 3.81
CA VAL A 159 -16.19 -1.21 3.82
C VAL A 159 -15.34 -0.63 4.95
N LEU A 160 -15.26 0.69 5.10
CA LEU A 160 -14.47 1.33 6.15
C LEU A 160 -15.00 0.99 7.55
N ARG A 161 -16.32 1.02 7.75
CA ARG A 161 -16.95 0.54 9.00
C ARG A 161 -16.65 -0.92 9.25
N GLY A 162 -16.69 -1.74 8.20
CA GLY A 162 -16.31 -3.13 8.25
C GLY A 162 -14.86 -3.29 8.71
N ILE A 163 -13.91 -2.56 8.13
CA ILE A 163 -12.48 -2.62 8.48
C ILE A 163 -12.28 -2.34 9.98
N CYS A 164 -12.96 -1.34 10.52
CA CYS A 164 -12.98 -1.03 11.94
C CYS A 164 -13.53 -2.18 12.81
N ASN A 165 -14.39 -3.04 12.23
CA ASN A 165 -14.96 -4.24 12.84
C ASN A 165 -14.32 -5.54 12.32
N SER A 166 -13.02 -5.51 12.04
CA SER A 166 -12.23 -6.68 11.60
C SER A 166 -12.56 -7.26 10.22
N LEU A 167 -13.28 -6.54 9.35
CA LEU A 167 -13.44 -6.94 7.95
C LEU A 167 -12.07 -6.90 7.26
N ARG A 168 -11.74 -7.97 6.52
CA ARG A 168 -10.53 -8.08 5.71
C ARG A 168 -10.85 -8.65 4.33
N PRO A 169 -9.97 -8.43 3.33
CA PRO A 169 -10.09 -9.07 2.03
C PRO A 169 -10.11 -10.61 2.14
N GLY A 170 -10.85 -11.26 1.24
CA GLY A 170 -11.00 -12.72 1.27
C GLY A 170 -9.71 -13.47 0.93
N MET A 171 -9.36 -14.50 1.70
CA MET A 171 -8.14 -15.31 1.52
C MET A 171 -8.39 -16.73 0.98
N SER A 172 -9.62 -17.03 0.53
CA SER A 172 -9.94 -18.34 -0.05
C SER A 172 -9.28 -18.55 -1.41
N GLU A 173 -9.34 -19.77 -1.94
CA GLU A 173 -8.77 -20.13 -3.24
C GLU A 173 -9.33 -19.30 -4.41
N LYS A 174 -10.53 -18.73 -4.26
CA LYS A 174 -11.13 -17.78 -5.22
C LYS A 174 -10.27 -16.54 -5.43
N PHE A 175 -9.57 -16.10 -4.38
CA PHE A 175 -8.78 -14.88 -4.38
C PHE A 175 -7.30 -15.19 -4.57
N ILE A 176 -6.76 -16.16 -3.82
CA ILE A 176 -5.35 -16.54 -3.85
C ILE A 176 -5.26 -18.04 -4.17
N PRO A 177 -4.87 -18.41 -5.41
CA PRO A 177 -4.85 -19.79 -5.89
C PRO A 177 -4.08 -20.74 -4.99
N SER A 178 -4.52 -22.00 -4.91
CA SER A 178 -3.91 -23.05 -4.08
C SER A 178 -2.54 -23.53 -4.56
N ASN A 179 -2.25 -23.35 -5.86
CA ASN A 179 -0.95 -23.67 -6.47
C ASN A 179 0.14 -22.60 -6.21
N LEU A 180 -0.16 -21.55 -5.44
CA LEU A 180 0.83 -20.53 -5.07
C LEU A 180 1.92 -21.15 -4.18
N PRO A 181 3.22 -20.98 -4.49
CA PRO A 181 4.30 -21.48 -3.63
C PRO A 181 4.25 -20.84 -2.24
N GLU A 182 4.48 -21.64 -1.19
CA GLU A 182 4.48 -21.19 0.22
C GLU A 182 3.19 -20.45 0.64
N ARG A 183 2.06 -20.74 -0.02
CA ARG A 183 0.76 -20.07 0.18
C ARG A 183 0.40 -19.88 1.65
N ASN A 184 0.47 -20.94 2.45
CA ASN A 184 0.06 -20.88 3.85
C ASN A 184 0.92 -19.92 4.67
N ARG A 185 2.23 -19.86 4.41
CA ARG A 185 3.13 -18.90 5.07
C ARG A 185 2.82 -17.47 4.65
N LEU A 186 2.53 -17.23 3.37
CA LEU A 186 2.17 -15.91 2.86
C LEU A 186 0.83 -15.44 3.42
N LEU A 187 -0.18 -16.31 3.46
CA LEU A 187 -1.48 -15.98 4.07
C LEU A 187 -1.35 -15.70 5.55
N HIS A 188 -0.51 -16.46 6.26
CA HIS A 188 -0.25 -16.22 7.68
C HIS A 188 0.44 -14.86 7.89
N LEU A 189 1.45 -14.51 7.09
CA LEU A 189 2.10 -13.20 7.13
C LEU A 189 1.10 -12.07 6.87
N ILE A 190 0.30 -12.18 5.81
CA ILE A 190 -0.74 -11.19 5.49
C ILE A 190 -1.72 -11.03 6.67
N ALA A 191 -2.13 -12.15 7.27
CA ALA A 191 -3.03 -12.17 8.42
C ALA A 191 -2.45 -11.46 9.65
N LEU A 192 -1.15 -11.63 9.91
CA LEU A 192 -0.44 -10.92 10.96
C LEU A 192 -0.33 -9.42 10.64
N CYS A 193 0.05 -9.07 9.41
CA CYS A 193 0.23 -7.68 9.01
C CYS A 193 -1.03 -6.83 9.20
N TRP A 194 -2.21 -7.37 8.85
CA TRP A 194 -3.47 -6.64 8.99
C TRP A 194 -4.24 -6.98 10.27
N HIS A 195 -3.57 -7.50 11.30
CA HIS A 195 -4.22 -7.84 12.57
C HIS A 195 -4.98 -6.63 13.13
N GLN A 196 -6.12 -6.87 13.79
CA GLN A 196 -6.98 -5.81 14.32
C GLN A 196 -6.22 -4.94 15.32
N GLU A 197 -5.67 -5.54 16.37
CA GLU A 197 -4.81 -4.82 17.31
C GLU A 197 -3.42 -4.58 16.70
N PRO A 198 -2.90 -3.33 16.75
CA PRO A 198 -1.58 -2.98 16.24
C PRO A 198 -0.43 -3.79 16.82
N ASP A 199 -0.46 -4.09 18.12
CA ASP A 199 0.64 -4.74 18.84
C ASP A 199 0.91 -6.19 18.42
N TYR A 200 -0.02 -6.82 17.70
CA TYR A 200 0.19 -8.17 17.14
C TYR A 200 0.70 -8.16 15.69
N ARG A 201 0.89 -6.97 15.11
CA ARG A 201 1.47 -6.82 13.77
C ARG A 201 3.01 -6.98 13.88
N PRO A 202 3.65 -7.63 12.90
CA PRO A 202 5.08 -7.94 12.94
C PRO A 202 5.98 -6.72 12.68
#